data_AF-A0A7H5EVC1-F1
#
_entry.id   AF-A0A7H5EVC1-F1
#
_cell.length_a   1.000
_cell.length_b   1.000
_cell.length_c   1.000
_cell.angle_alpha   90.00
_cell.angle_beta   90.00
_cell.angle_gamma   90.00
#
_symmetry.space_group_name_H-M   'P 1'
#
loop_
_entity.id
_entity.type
_entity.pdbx_description
1 polymer ?
#
loop_
_entity_poly.entity_id
_entity_poly.type
_entity_poly.pdbx_seq_one_letter_code
_entity_poly.pdbx_strand_id
1 'polypeptide(L)'
;MKIKTKADVMALDNKIQQELGVDIGKYRDEEVVARVGELMVFPVYVIQWVLRPPIIALVLFIASFFVLDLSLVDYVFYGILGLVLWLIGGLLSGVLLLTYRFREDLSALLAYSTSILRDVVTDVDTLNAGTTKENRGERLLLLYRGVLHLVTIPVAADVIGNKVPLVGGVIAGVVRWVLTVAANTFASKKNGFTVTPTESDDQEPGKILPVYVNSVNRFNTVIQRALEIGIQLVQFPFKVGLIMLAALLMLLIYLVN
;
A
#
# COMPACT_ATOMS: atom_id res chain seq x y z
N MET A 1 14.52 -3.41 19.23
CA MET A 1 15.43 -2.37 18.71
C MET A 1 14.59 -1.38 17.90
N LYS A 2 14.72 -0.07 18.13
CA LYS A 2 14.10 0.96 17.28
C LYS A 2 15.08 1.22 16.14
N ILE A 3 14.78 0.76 14.93
CA ILE A 3 15.67 0.90 13.77
C ILE A 3 15.41 2.27 13.14
N LYS A 4 16.41 3.14 13.12
CA LYS A 4 16.27 4.51 12.58
C LYS A 4 17.37 4.89 11.60
N THR A 5 18.51 4.20 11.63
CA THR A 5 19.73 4.56 10.87
C THR A 5 20.26 3.40 10.05
N LYS A 6 21.09 3.68 9.02
CA LYS A 6 21.77 2.64 8.22
C LYS A 6 22.66 1.73 9.07
N ALA A 7 23.22 2.26 10.16
CA ALA A 7 24.00 1.47 11.12
C ALA A 7 23.12 0.45 11.88
N ASP A 8 21.88 0.82 12.24
CA ASP A 8 20.93 -0.09 12.89
C ASP A 8 20.49 -1.23 11.95
N VAL A 9 20.41 -0.95 10.66
CA VAL A 9 20.10 -1.91 9.59
C VAL A 9 21.23 -2.94 9.46
N MET A 10 22.49 -2.48 9.40
CA MET A 10 23.66 -3.39 9.36
C MET A 10 23.84 -4.18 10.65
N ALA A 11 23.54 -3.58 11.82
CA ALA A 11 23.57 -4.28 13.10
C ALA A 11 22.49 -5.37 13.17
N LEU A 12 21.31 -5.14 12.58
CA LEU A 12 20.26 -6.14 12.49
C LEU A 12 20.64 -7.29 11.55
N ASP A 13 21.23 -6.97 10.39
CA ASP A 13 21.65 -7.97 9.40
C ASP A 13 22.73 -8.90 9.96
N ASN A 14 23.77 -8.33 10.57
CA ASN A 14 24.80 -9.10 11.27
C ASN A 14 24.22 -9.96 12.39
N LYS A 15 23.25 -9.44 13.15
CA LYS A 15 22.59 -10.20 14.21
C LYS A 15 21.76 -11.37 13.67
N ILE A 16 21.07 -11.17 12.55
CA ILE A 16 20.32 -12.23 11.88
C ILE A 16 21.25 -13.31 11.34
N GLN A 17 22.36 -12.92 10.72
CA GLN A 17 23.35 -13.86 10.20
C GLN A 17 24.00 -14.67 11.33
N GLN A 18 24.31 -14.02 12.46
CA GLN A 18 24.89 -14.69 13.64
C GLN A 18 23.90 -15.60 14.37
N GLU A 19 22.65 -15.19 14.55
CA GLU A 19 21.66 -15.95 15.36
C GLU A 19 20.88 -16.99 14.55
N LEU A 20 20.73 -16.79 13.24
CA LEU A 20 19.89 -17.62 12.38
C LEU A 20 20.66 -18.29 11.23
N GLY A 21 21.90 -17.87 10.96
CA GLY A 21 22.72 -18.46 9.89
C GLY A 21 22.23 -18.13 8.47
N VAL A 22 21.32 -17.17 8.32
CA VAL A 22 20.73 -16.79 7.03
C VAL A 22 21.18 -15.39 6.64
N ASP A 23 21.66 -15.26 5.41
CA ASP A 23 21.92 -13.98 4.76
C ASP A 23 20.62 -13.47 4.12
N ILE A 24 19.98 -12.48 4.73
CA ILE A 24 18.75 -11.86 4.20
C ILE A 24 19.07 -10.97 2.99
N GLY A 25 20.29 -10.44 2.90
CA GLY A 25 20.76 -9.62 1.78
C GLY A 25 20.69 -10.36 0.44
N LYS A 26 20.89 -11.68 0.43
CA LYS A 26 20.75 -12.53 -0.77
C LYS A 26 19.35 -12.49 -1.40
N TYR A 27 18.31 -12.22 -0.62
CA TYR A 27 16.92 -12.16 -1.11
C TYR A 27 16.53 -10.77 -1.62
N ARG A 28 17.44 -9.80 -1.49
CA ARG A 28 17.29 -8.48 -2.09
C ARG A 28 17.70 -8.58 -3.56
N ASP A 29 16.81 -9.16 -4.36
CA ASP A 29 17.01 -9.28 -5.80
C ASP A 29 16.98 -7.88 -6.44
N GLU A 30 18.14 -7.43 -6.94
CA GLU A 30 18.26 -6.15 -7.63
C GLU A 30 17.35 -6.08 -8.87
N GLU A 31 17.03 -7.22 -9.49
CA GLU A 31 16.10 -7.30 -10.62
C GLU A 31 14.66 -7.02 -10.19
N VAL A 32 14.29 -7.42 -8.98
CA VAL A 32 12.96 -7.13 -8.40
C VAL A 32 12.88 -5.66 -7.99
N VAL A 33 13.94 -5.13 -7.39
CA VAL A 33 14.05 -3.69 -7.09
C VAL A 33 13.98 -2.88 -8.39
N ALA A 34 14.61 -3.36 -9.47
CA ALA A 34 14.57 -2.76 -10.79
C ALA A 34 13.17 -2.87 -11.43
N ARG A 35 12.52 -4.03 -11.43
CA ARG A 35 11.15 -4.22 -11.96
C ARG A 35 10.11 -3.40 -11.20
N VAL A 36 10.22 -3.31 -9.87
CA VAL A 36 9.40 -2.42 -9.04
C VAL A 36 9.73 -0.94 -9.33
N GLY A 37 10.99 -0.63 -9.60
CA GLY A 37 11.44 0.69 -10.04
C GLY A 37 10.96 1.08 -11.44
N GLU A 38 10.83 0.12 -12.36
CA GLU A 38 10.37 0.25 -13.76
C GLU A 38 8.85 0.34 -13.86
N LEU A 39 8.11 -0.42 -13.03
CA LEU A 39 6.66 -0.27 -12.82
C LEU A 39 6.26 1.16 -12.42
N MET A 40 7.24 1.97 -12.00
CA MET A 40 7.08 3.35 -11.60
C MET A 40 7.97 4.31 -12.41
N VAL A 41 7.74 4.38 -13.72
CA VAL A 41 7.83 5.66 -14.43
C VAL A 41 6.62 6.51 -13.99
N PHE A 42 6.61 6.88 -12.71
CA PHE A 42 5.47 7.43 -11.97
C PHE A 42 4.88 8.71 -12.60
N PRO A 43 5.65 9.62 -13.25
CA PRO A 43 5.08 10.80 -13.90
C PRO A 43 4.15 10.46 -15.07
N VAL A 44 4.60 9.59 -15.98
CA VAL A 44 3.79 9.17 -17.15
C VAL A 44 2.58 8.37 -16.68
N TYR A 45 2.78 7.49 -15.70
CA TYR A 45 1.72 6.71 -15.07
C TYR A 45 0.64 7.62 -14.44
N VAL A 46 1.04 8.61 -13.63
CA VAL A 46 0.09 9.55 -13.00
C VAL A 46 -0.67 10.33 -14.06
N ILE A 47 0.02 10.83 -15.09
CA ILE A 47 -0.61 11.55 -16.20
C ILE A 47 -1.65 10.65 -16.90
N GLN A 48 -1.30 9.41 -17.24
CA GLN A 48 -2.22 8.51 -17.94
C GLN A 48 -3.48 8.20 -17.13
N TRP A 49 -3.36 8.02 -15.81
CA TRP A 49 -4.51 7.68 -14.97
C TRP A 49 -5.35 8.90 -14.56
N VAL A 50 -4.71 10.05 -14.30
CA VAL A 50 -5.40 11.28 -13.89
C VAL A 50 -6.07 11.98 -15.07
N LEU A 51 -5.51 11.90 -16.28
CA LEU A 51 -5.98 12.65 -17.45
C LEU A 51 -7.18 11.98 -18.16
N ARG A 52 -7.35 10.65 -18.02
CA ARG A 52 -8.48 9.94 -18.64
C ARG A 52 -9.85 10.44 -18.15
N PRO A 53 -10.13 10.57 -16.84
CA PRO A 53 -11.46 11.01 -16.39
C PRO A 53 -11.84 12.45 -16.76
N PRO A 54 -10.94 13.46 -16.75
CA PRO A 54 -11.22 14.77 -17.34
C PRO A 54 -11.63 14.73 -18.80
N ILE A 55 -10.99 13.89 -19.62
CA ILE A 55 -11.37 13.72 -21.03
C ILE A 55 -12.78 13.14 -21.14
N ILE A 56 -13.10 12.11 -20.36
CA ILE A 56 -14.44 11.53 -20.31
C ILE A 56 -15.47 12.57 -19.85
N ALA A 57 -15.15 13.35 -18.82
CA ALA A 57 -15.99 14.43 -18.33
C ALA A 57 -16.24 15.51 -19.39
N LEU A 58 -15.23 15.86 -20.18
CA LEU A 58 -15.38 16.80 -21.29
C LEU A 58 -16.32 16.26 -22.39
N VAL A 59 -16.21 14.96 -22.72
CA VAL A 59 -17.10 14.31 -23.68
C VAL A 59 -18.54 14.30 -23.15
N LEU A 60 -18.74 13.98 -21.88
CA LEU A 60 -20.07 13.99 -21.24
C LEU A 60 -20.66 15.41 -21.16
N PHE A 61 -19.82 16.41 -20.91
CA PHE A 61 -20.22 17.82 -20.95
C PHE A 61 -20.67 18.25 -22.35
N ILE A 62 -19.98 17.85 -23.41
CA ILE A 62 -20.42 18.13 -24.78
C ILE A 62 -21.73 17.40 -25.08
N ALA A 63 -21.84 16.14 -24.65
CA ALA A 63 -23.04 15.33 -24.85
C ALA A 63 -24.28 15.91 -24.14
N SER A 64 -24.12 16.57 -22.99
CA SER A 64 -25.26 17.12 -22.24
C SER A 64 -25.97 18.25 -22.98
N PHE A 65 -25.30 19.02 -23.84
CA PHE A 65 -25.94 20.04 -24.68
C PHE A 65 -26.95 19.46 -25.68
N PHE A 66 -26.83 18.18 -26.04
CA PHE A 66 -27.79 17.52 -26.94
C PHE A 66 -29.02 16.97 -26.20
N VAL A 67 -28.97 16.94 -24.87
CA VAL A 67 -30.02 16.37 -24.01
C VAL A 67 -30.82 17.46 -23.29
N LEU A 68 -30.18 18.58 -22.95
CA LEU A 68 -30.80 19.69 -22.23
C LEU A 68 -31.45 20.68 -23.21
N ASP A 69 -32.68 21.11 -22.91
CA ASP A 69 -33.39 22.12 -23.70
C ASP A 69 -33.08 23.53 -23.16
N LEU A 70 -31.95 24.09 -23.62
CA LEU A 70 -31.39 25.33 -23.08
C LEU A 70 -31.84 26.56 -23.89
N SER A 71 -32.18 27.65 -23.21
CA SER A 71 -32.30 28.97 -23.84
C SER A 71 -30.92 29.58 -24.15
N LEU A 72 -30.85 30.63 -24.98
CA LEU A 72 -29.57 31.27 -25.34
C LEU A 72 -28.76 31.74 -24.10
N VAL A 73 -29.44 32.25 -23.08
CA VAL A 73 -28.79 32.70 -21.83
C VAL A 73 -28.29 31.50 -21.04
N ASP A 74 -29.07 30.42 -21.00
CA ASP A 74 -28.73 29.18 -20.32
C ASP A 74 -27.56 28.46 -20.98
N TYR A 75 -27.43 28.52 -22.31
CA TYR A 75 -26.26 28.03 -23.04
C TYR A 75 -24.97 28.67 -22.55
N VAL A 76 -24.96 29.99 -22.35
CA VAL A 76 -23.78 30.71 -21.87
C VAL A 76 -23.49 30.36 -20.41
N PHE A 77 -24.53 30.33 -19.58
CA PHE A 77 -24.40 30.06 -18.15
C PHE A 77 -23.93 28.62 -17.87
N TYR A 78 -24.62 27.63 -18.46
CA TYR A 78 -24.24 26.22 -18.41
C TYR A 78 -22.89 25.97 -19.10
N GLY A 79 -22.60 26.67 -20.19
CA GLY A 79 -21.34 26.55 -20.91
C GLY A 79 -20.13 26.88 -20.06
N ILE A 80 -20.19 27.97 -19.28
CA ILE A 80 -19.08 28.38 -18.43
C ILE A 80 -19.05 27.56 -17.14
N LEU A 81 -20.15 27.54 -16.39
CA LEU A 81 -20.17 26.90 -15.06
C LEU A 81 -20.16 25.38 -15.17
N GLY A 82 -20.90 24.82 -16.12
CA GLY A 82 -20.93 23.39 -16.38
C GLY A 82 -19.55 22.87 -16.76
N LEU A 83 -18.83 23.56 -17.67
CA LEU A 83 -17.48 23.15 -18.06
C LEU A 83 -16.54 23.08 -16.84
N VAL A 84 -16.56 24.10 -15.99
CA VAL A 84 -15.74 24.14 -14.77
C VAL A 84 -16.10 22.98 -13.84
N LEU A 85 -17.39 22.75 -13.58
CA LEU A 85 -17.84 21.65 -12.70
C LEU A 85 -17.48 20.27 -13.26
N TRP A 86 -17.65 20.04 -14.57
CA TRP A 86 -17.28 18.79 -15.23
C TRP A 86 -15.77 18.55 -15.20
N LEU A 87 -14.95 19.57 -15.50
CA LEU A 87 -13.49 19.44 -15.47
C LEU A 87 -12.96 19.17 -14.07
N ILE A 88 -13.45 19.90 -13.06
CA ILE A 88 -13.06 19.66 -11.66
C ILE A 88 -13.52 18.27 -11.23
N GLY A 89 -14.76 17.86 -11.56
CA GLY A 89 -15.28 16.53 -11.25
C GLY A 89 -14.47 15.41 -11.93
N GLY A 90 -14.11 15.61 -13.19
CA GLY A 90 -13.21 14.71 -13.92
C GLY A 90 -11.85 14.61 -13.25
N LEU A 91 -11.25 15.74 -12.84
CA LEU A 91 -9.96 15.75 -12.17
C LEU A 91 -10.01 15.01 -10.81
N LEU A 92 -11.02 15.30 -9.98
CA LEU A 92 -11.22 14.61 -8.69
C LEU A 92 -11.42 13.10 -8.88
N SER A 93 -12.18 12.71 -9.91
CA SER A 93 -12.36 11.30 -10.27
C SER A 93 -11.05 10.66 -10.72
N GLY A 94 -10.21 11.39 -11.47
CA GLY A 94 -8.86 10.97 -11.84
C GLY A 94 -7.96 10.71 -10.65
N VAL A 95 -7.98 11.60 -9.65
CA VAL A 95 -7.23 11.40 -8.40
C VAL A 95 -7.74 10.19 -7.63
N LEU A 96 -9.06 10.00 -7.52
CA LEU A 96 -9.63 8.81 -6.89
C LEU A 96 -9.21 7.51 -7.60
N LEU A 97 -9.27 7.49 -8.92
CA LEU A 97 -8.89 6.33 -9.71
C LEU A 97 -7.39 6.03 -9.52
N LEU A 98 -6.53 7.05 -9.54
CA LEU A 98 -5.11 6.91 -9.24
C LEU A 98 -4.88 6.29 -7.86
N THR A 99 -5.58 6.73 -6.82
CA THR A 99 -5.42 6.15 -5.47
C THR A 99 -5.88 4.69 -5.40
N TYR A 100 -6.92 4.32 -6.15
CA TYR A 100 -7.36 2.93 -6.24
C TYR A 100 -6.30 2.07 -6.93
N ARG A 101 -5.76 2.53 -8.06
CA ARG A 101 -4.69 1.81 -8.76
C ARG A 101 -3.44 1.66 -7.89
N PHE A 102 -3.08 2.72 -7.16
CA PHE A 102 -1.95 2.70 -6.23
C PHE A 102 -2.14 1.68 -5.09
N ARG A 103 -3.37 1.48 -4.61
CA ARG A 103 -3.68 0.41 -3.64
C ARG A 103 -3.37 -0.96 -4.21
N GLU A 104 -3.76 -1.24 -5.45
CA GLU A 104 -3.49 -2.53 -6.10
C GLU A 104 -1.98 -2.77 -6.23
N ASP A 105 -1.24 -1.77 -6.69
CA ASP A 105 0.21 -1.86 -6.89
C ASP A 105 0.95 -2.04 -5.55
N LEU A 106 0.56 -1.31 -4.49
CA LEU A 106 1.09 -1.53 -3.14
C LEU A 106 0.73 -2.90 -2.57
N SER A 107 -0.50 -3.37 -2.79
CA SER A 107 -0.93 -4.69 -2.36
C SER A 107 -0.10 -5.79 -3.03
N ALA A 108 0.22 -5.63 -4.32
CA ALA A 108 1.09 -6.56 -5.04
C ALA A 108 2.53 -6.57 -4.48
N LEU A 109 3.09 -5.40 -4.19
CA LEU A 109 4.41 -5.27 -3.56
C LEU A 109 4.45 -5.93 -2.18
N LEU A 110 3.40 -5.73 -1.38
CA LEU A 110 3.28 -6.35 -0.06
C LEU A 110 3.11 -7.86 -0.16
N ALA A 111 2.30 -8.36 -1.10
CA ALA A 111 2.14 -9.78 -1.35
C ALA A 111 3.50 -10.43 -1.71
N TYR A 112 4.25 -9.78 -2.60
CA TYR A 112 5.61 -10.18 -2.94
C TYR A 112 6.56 -10.16 -1.72
N SER A 113 6.49 -9.12 -0.88
CA SER A 113 7.28 -9.10 0.35
C SER A 113 6.91 -10.23 1.32
N THR A 114 5.62 -10.62 1.37
CA THR A 114 5.18 -11.74 2.21
C THR A 114 5.58 -13.10 1.63
N SER A 115 5.74 -13.22 0.30
CA SER A 115 6.28 -14.44 -0.30
C SER A 115 7.76 -14.61 0.03
N ILE A 116 8.58 -13.56 -0.08
CA ILE A 116 9.98 -13.59 0.37
C ILE A 116 10.05 -14.03 1.83
N LEU A 117 9.22 -13.45 2.70
CA LEU A 117 9.21 -13.83 4.12
C LEU A 117 8.90 -15.32 4.31
N ARG A 118 8.01 -15.90 3.50
CA ARG A 118 7.69 -17.32 3.52
C ARG A 118 8.87 -18.18 3.05
N ASP A 119 9.57 -17.76 2.01
CA ASP A 119 10.73 -18.46 1.46
C ASP A 119 11.87 -18.47 2.49
N VAL A 120 12.20 -17.31 3.07
CA VAL A 120 13.24 -17.20 4.12
C VAL A 120 12.88 -18.06 5.34
N VAL A 121 11.60 -18.10 5.73
CA VAL A 121 11.14 -18.95 6.82
C VAL A 121 11.31 -20.43 6.52
N THR A 122 11.05 -20.82 5.27
CA THR A 122 11.21 -22.22 4.82
C THR A 122 12.67 -22.61 4.89
N ASP A 123 13.57 -21.73 4.44
CA ASP A 123 15.01 -21.98 4.50
C ASP A 123 15.52 -22.10 5.95
N VAL A 124 15.04 -21.26 6.86
CA VAL A 124 15.38 -21.34 8.31
C VAL A 124 14.90 -22.66 8.93
N ASP A 125 13.71 -23.13 8.55
CA ASP A 125 13.15 -24.42 8.99
C ASP A 125 14.04 -25.58 8.50
N THR A 126 14.47 -25.54 7.23
CA THR A 126 15.38 -26.57 6.67
C THR A 126 16.78 -26.57 7.26
N LEU A 127 17.29 -25.40 7.66
CA LEU A 127 18.61 -25.27 8.27
C LEU A 127 18.67 -25.74 9.72
N ASN A 128 17.53 -26.14 10.31
CA ASN A 128 17.42 -26.70 11.65
C ASN A 128 18.16 -25.85 12.71
N ALA A 129 18.19 -24.53 12.48
CA ALA A 129 19.04 -23.62 13.21
C ALA A 129 18.49 -23.48 14.63
N GLY A 130 18.91 -24.33 15.57
CA GLY A 130 18.79 -24.20 17.04
C GLY A 130 17.46 -23.67 17.62
N THR A 131 16.33 -23.84 16.93
CA THR A 131 15.08 -23.17 17.28
C THR A 131 14.27 -24.04 18.22
N THR A 132 14.36 -23.78 19.52
CA THR A 132 13.61 -24.47 20.58
C THR A 132 12.20 -23.88 20.75
N LYS A 133 11.27 -24.62 21.38
CA LYS A 133 9.91 -24.12 21.71
C LYS A 133 9.95 -22.80 22.48
N GLU A 134 10.96 -22.58 23.33
CA GLU A 134 11.14 -21.36 24.13
C GLU A 134 11.62 -20.16 23.31
N ASN A 135 12.50 -20.38 22.32
CA ASN A 135 13.18 -19.28 21.61
C ASN A 135 12.52 -18.96 20.24
N ARG A 136 11.55 -19.77 19.83
CA ARG A 136 10.83 -19.71 18.54
C ARG A 136 10.20 -18.34 18.28
N GLY A 137 9.54 -17.76 19.28
CA GLY A 137 8.88 -16.45 19.15
C GLY A 137 9.85 -15.27 18.94
N GLU A 138 11.03 -15.31 19.60
CA GLU A 138 12.04 -14.26 19.45
C GLU A 138 12.74 -14.33 18.10
N ARG A 139 13.10 -15.54 17.65
CA ARG A 139 13.74 -15.77 16.34
C ARG A 139 12.83 -15.39 15.18
N LEU A 140 11.54 -15.69 15.31
CA LEU A 140 10.49 -15.21 14.42
C LEU A 140 10.44 -13.70 14.31
N LEU A 141 10.40 -13.04 15.45
CA LEU A 141 10.37 -11.58 15.50
C LEU A 141 11.63 -10.97 14.87
N LEU A 142 12.77 -11.64 14.99
CA LEU A 142 14.05 -11.22 14.41
C LEU A 142 14.02 -11.30 12.87
N LEU A 143 13.67 -12.47 12.31
CA LEU A 143 13.47 -12.68 10.86
C LEU A 143 12.53 -11.66 10.25
N TYR A 144 11.41 -11.49 10.94
CA TYR A 144 10.35 -10.64 10.52
C TYR A 144 10.76 -9.15 10.52
N ARG A 145 11.49 -8.71 11.55
CA ARG A 145 12.12 -7.39 11.57
C ARG A 145 13.12 -7.22 10.45
N GLY A 146 13.90 -8.27 10.16
CA GLY A 146 14.81 -8.34 9.02
C GLY A 146 14.11 -8.06 7.72
N VAL A 147 13.11 -8.87 7.35
CA VAL A 147 12.39 -8.69 6.08
C VAL A 147 11.70 -7.33 6.01
N LEU A 148 11.02 -6.87 7.06
CA LEU A 148 10.37 -5.56 7.04
C LEU A 148 11.37 -4.41 6.88
N HIS A 149 12.47 -4.40 7.64
CA HIS A 149 13.38 -3.24 7.69
C HIS A 149 14.52 -3.29 6.69
N LEU A 150 14.88 -4.47 6.19
CA LEU A 150 15.93 -4.67 5.18
C LEU A 150 15.34 -4.74 3.77
N VAL A 151 14.11 -5.23 3.61
CA VAL A 151 13.49 -5.46 2.29
C VAL A 151 12.27 -4.57 2.09
N THR A 152 11.20 -4.74 2.87
CA THR A 152 9.90 -4.10 2.58
C THR A 152 9.95 -2.57 2.71
N ILE A 153 10.50 -2.05 3.82
CA ILE A 153 10.55 -0.62 4.12
C ILE A 153 11.49 0.11 3.16
N PRO A 154 12.74 -0.33 2.93
CA PRO A 154 13.64 0.33 1.98
C PRO A 154 13.09 0.27 0.57
N VAL A 155 12.57 -0.88 0.13
CA VAL A 155 11.95 -1.00 -1.20
C VAL A 155 10.78 -0.03 -1.31
N ALA A 156 9.82 -0.03 -0.38
CA ALA A 156 8.70 0.91 -0.43
C ALA A 156 9.13 2.39 -0.33
N ALA A 157 10.14 2.71 0.49
CA ALA A 157 10.61 4.09 0.70
C ALA A 157 11.39 4.63 -0.50
N ASP A 158 12.32 3.85 -1.07
CA ASP A 158 13.07 4.23 -2.28
C ASP A 158 12.14 4.35 -3.48
N VAL A 159 11.09 3.52 -3.50
CA VAL A 159 10.05 3.49 -4.52
C VAL A 159 9.18 4.76 -4.47
N ILE A 160 8.77 5.18 -3.28
CA ILE A 160 7.75 6.24 -3.12
C ILE A 160 8.35 7.64 -2.93
N GLY A 161 9.51 7.72 -2.28
CA GLY A 161 10.08 9.00 -1.83
C GLY A 161 10.78 9.82 -2.92
N ASN A 162 11.37 9.16 -3.92
CA ASN A 162 12.33 9.81 -4.83
C ASN A 162 11.77 10.17 -6.22
N LYS A 163 10.55 9.76 -6.58
CA LYS A 163 10.07 9.86 -7.97
C LYS A 163 8.92 10.84 -8.25
N VAL A 164 8.38 11.59 -7.26
CA VAL A 164 7.21 12.47 -7.49
C VAL A 164 7.24 13.76 -6.66
N PRO A 165 7.48 14.94 -7.28
CA PRO A 165 7.49 16.22 -6.56
C PRO A 165 6.11 16.72 -6.09
N LEU A 166 4.99 16.23 -6.65
CA LEU A 166 3.64 16.74 -6.37
C LEU A 166 2.76 15.85 -5.46
N VAL A 167 2.79 14.53 -5.63
CA VAL A 167 1.91 13.58 -4.89
C VAL A 167 2.71 12.73 -3.90
N GLY A 168 4.05 12.79 -3.95
CA GLY A 168 4.94 11.97 -3.14
C GLY A 168 4.74 12.16 -1.64
N GLY A 169 4.41 13.37 -1.18
CA GLY A 169 4.21 13.66 0.25
C GLY A 169 3.01 12.93 0.86
N VAL A 170 1.86 12.94 0.18
CA VAL A 170 0.63 12.27 0.65
C VAL A 170 0.83 10.76 0.63
N ILE A 171 1.39 10.24 -0.47
CA ILE A 171 1.63 8.81 -0.64
C ILE A 171 2.65 8.29 0.37
N ALA A 172 3.76 9.01 0.56
CA ALA A 172 4.76 8.68 1.57
C ALA A 172 4.15 8.70 2.97
N GLY A 173 3.21 9.60 3.26
CA GLY A 173 2.46 9.63 4.51
C GLY A 173 1.66 8.34 4.74
N VAL A 174 0.88 7.91 3.74
CA VAL A 174 0.12 6.64 3.80
C VAL A 174 1.05 5.47 4.03
N VAL A 175 2.12 5.37 3.24
CA VAL A 175 3.04 4.23 3.32
C VAL A 175 3.76 4.20 4.67
N ARG A 176 4.25 5.33 5.15
CA ARG A 176 4.84 5.42 6.50
C ARG A 176 3.85 5.00 7.57
N TRP A 177 2.59 5.42 7.47
CA TRP A 177 1.57 5.04 8.44
C TRP A 177 1.28 3.53 8.38
N VAL A 178 1.10 2.95 7.19
CA VAL A 178 0.89 1.51 6.99
C VAL A 178 2.07 0.71 7.55
N LEU A 179 3.30 1.11 7.26
CA LEU A 179 4.51 0.47 7.77
C LEU A 179 4.65 0.61 9.29
N THR A 180 4.23 1.75 9.85
CA THR A 180 4.23 1.98 11.30
C THR A 180 3.19 1.11 12.01
N VAL A 181 1.99 0.99 11.44
CA VAL A 181 0.93 0.09 11.95
C VAL A 181 1.42 -1.35 11.89
N ALA A 182 1.98 -1.78 10.75
CA ALA A 182 2.59 -3.10 10.58
C ALA A 182 3.63 -3.39 11.66
N ALA A 183 4.59 -2.48 11.86
CA ALA A 183 5.65 -2.64 12.85
C ALA A 183 5.12 -2.66 14.30
N ASN A 184 4.15 -1.80 14.64
CA ASN A 184 3.59 -1.69 15.99
C ASN A 184 2.68 -2.85 16.36
N THR A 185 1.87 -3.35 15.42
CA THR A 185 1.03 -4.53 15.65
C THR A 185 1.88 -5.77 15.92
N PHE A 186 3.02 -5.90 15.26
CA PHE A 186 3.96 -6.99 15.50
C PHE A 186 4.79 -6.84 16.78
N ALA A 187 5.15 -5.60 17.15
CA ALA A 187 5.87 -5.35 18.39
C ALA A 187 4.99 -5.54 19.65
N SER A 188 3.67 -5.46 19.51
CA SER A 188 2.73 -5.62 20.62
C SER A 188 2.61 -7.09 21.05
N LYS A 189 3.09 -7.40 22.27
CA LYS A 189 3.00 -8.71 22.95
C LYS A 189 1.58 -9.33 23.01
N LYS A 190 0.52 -8.54 22.75
CA LYS A 190 -0.88 -8.99 22.81
C LYS A 190 -1.40 -9.61 21.49
N ASN A 191 -0.77 -9.25 20.36
CA ASN A 191 -1.08 -9.76 19.01
C ASN A 191 0.13 -10.39 18.30
N GLY A 192 1.35 -10.13 18.77
CA GLY A 192 2.56 -10.80 18.31
C GLY A 192 2.64 -12.19 18.93
N PHE A 193 2.87 -13.21 18.08
CA PHE A 193 3.12 -14.62 18.40
C PHE A 193 2.76 -15.05 19.83
N THR A 194 1.51 -14.84 20.24
CA THR A 194 0.95 -15.67 21.28
C THR A 194 0.73 -16.99 20.58
N VAL A 195 1.70 -17.90 20.77
CA VAL A 195 1.41 -19.32 20.76
C VAL A 195 0.34 -19.46 21.83
N THR A 196 -0.94 -19.29 21.49
CA THR A 196 -1.98 -19.85 22.32
C THR A 196 -1.64 -21.33 22.38
N PRO A 197 -1.47 -21.91 23.58
CA PRO A 197 -1.41 -23.36 23.72
C PRO A 197 -2.80 -23.89 23.37
N THR A 198 -3.13 -23.88 22.09
CA THR A 198 -4.32 -24.50 21.53
C THR A 198 -3.87 -25.84 20.98
N GLU A 199 -4.10 -26.87 21.80
CA GLU A 199 -4.47 -28.24 21.41
C GLU A 199 -3.61 -28.95 20.35
N SER A 200 -2.31 -28.69 20.31
CA SER A 200 -1.39 -29.55 19.55
C SER A 200 -0.09 -29.76 20.32
N ASP A 201 -0.22 -30.26 21.55
CA ASP A 201 0.94 -30.78 22.30
C ASP A 201 1.50 -32.07 21.69
N ASP A 202 0.83 -32.61 20.66
CA ASP A 202 1.23 -33.80 19.88
C ASP A 202 1.97 -33.49 18.56
N GLN A 203 2.26 -32.23 18.23
CA GLN A 203 3.08 -31.96 17.05
C GLN A 203 4.57 -32.16 17.36
N GLU A 204 5.16 -33.14 16.66
CA GLU A 204 6.57 -33.52 16.70
C GLU A 204 7.51 -32.31 16.86
N PRO A 205 8.54 -32.40 17.72
CA PRO A 205 9.54 -31.36 17.86
C PRO A 205 10.24 -31.15 16.50
N GLY A 206 9.98 -30.00 15.86
CA GLY A 206 10.64 -29.61 14.61
C GLY A 206 9.74 -29.08 13.51
N LYS A 207 8.41 -29.22 13.56
CA LYS A 207 7.53 -28.62 12.53
C LYS A 207 7.24 -27.16 12.88
N ILE A 208 8.19 -26.30 12.51
CA ILE A 208 8.16 -24.88 12.86
C ILE A 208 7.19 -24.11 11.93
N LEU A 209 7.10 -24.60 10.69
CA LEU A 209 6.41 -24.06 9.53
C LEU A 209 4.92 -23.68 9.70
N PRO A 210 4.03 -24.47 10.32
CA PRO A 210 2.58 -24.17 10.31
C PRO A 210 2.24 -22.90 11.10
N VAL A 211 2.88 -22.72 12.25
CA VAL A 211 2.73 -21.53 13.10
C VAL A 211 3.28 -20.30 12.39
N TYR A 212 4.35 -20.46 11.60
CA TYR A 212 4.97 -19.36 10.87
C TYR A 212 4.11 -18.94 9.68
N VAL A 213 3.66 -19.88 8.86
CA VAL A 213 2.77 -19.62 7.71
C VAL A 213 1.50 -18.91 8.18
N ASN A 214 0.91 -19.35 9.31
CA ASN A 214 -0.26 -18.70 9.88
C ASN A 214 0.02 -17.26 10.34
N SER A 215 1.19 -16.98 10.90
CA SER A 215 1.56 -15.62 11.30
C SER A 215 1.90 -14.71 10.12
N VAL A 216 2.52 -15.23 9.06
CA VAL A 216 2.74 -14.50 7.79
C VAL A 216 1.38 -14.16 7.15
N ASN A 217 0.43 -15.10 7.16
CA ASN A 217 -0.90 -14.85 6.63
C ASN A 217 -1.67 -13.81 7.46
N ARG A 218 -1.64 -13.90 8.80
CA ARG A 218 -2.23 -12.86 9.68
C ARG A 218 -1.58 -11.50 9.43
N PHE A 219 -0.27 -11.47 9.23
CA PHE A 219 0.42 -10.23 8.89
C PHE A 219 -0.12 -9.63 7.60
N ASN A 220 -0.18 -10.43 6.54
CA ASN A 220 -0.69 -9.97 5.25
C ASN A 220 -2.09 -9.35 5.40
N THR A 221 -2.99 -10.00 6.15
CA THR A 221 -4.32 -9.45 6.44
C THR A 221 -4.25 -8.09 7.18
N VAL A 222 -3.38 -7.95 8.18
CA VAL A 222 -3.21 -6.69 8.92
C VAL A 222 -2.70 -5.58 8.01
N ILE A 223 -1.70 -5.84 7.16
CA ILE A 223 -1.19 -4.82 6.24
C ILE A 223 -2.26 -4.45 5.22
N GLN A 224 -2.94 -5.44 4.63
CA GLN A 224 -3.99 -5.19 3.64
C GLN A 224 -5.09 -4.31 4.22
N ARG A 225 -5.50 -4.58 5.48
CA ARG A 225 -6.49 -3.77 6.19
C ARG A 225 -5.97 -2.36 6.49
N ALA A 226 -4.72 -2.23 6.93
CA ALA A 226 -4.11 -0.92 7.13
C ALA A 226 -4.05 -0.14 5.82
N LEU A 227 -3.56 -0.75 4.73
CA LEU A 227 -3.53 -0.14 3.41
C LEU A 227 -4.91 0.32 2.97
N GLU A 228 -5.93 -0.50 3.15
CA GLU A 228 -7.31 -0.15 2.82
C GLU A 228 -7.80 1.07 3.61
N ILE A 229 -7.60 1.09 4.93
CA ILE A 229 -7.98 2.24 5.78
C ILE A 229 -7.22 3.51 5.37
N GLY A 230 -5.91 3.39 5.13
CA GLY A 230 -5.06 4.51 4.73
C GLY A 230 -5.50 5.12 3.39
N ILE A 231 -5.79 4.28 2.41
CA ILE A 231 -6.30 4.72 1.10
C ILE A 231 -7.70 5.32 1.24
N GLN A 232 -8.60 4.72 2.02
CA GLN A 232 -9.92 5.28 2.27
C GLN A 232 -9.87 6.67 2.91
N LEU A 233 -8.94 6.88 3.84
CA LEU A 233 -8.72 8.19 4.48
C LEU A 233 -8.26 9.25 3.48
N VAL A 234 -7.34 8.90 2.59
CA VAL A 234 -6.89 9.81 1.51
C VAL A 234 -8.00 10.08 0.50
N GLN A 235 -8.81 9.07 0.17
CA GLN A 235 -9.93 9.20 -0.78
C GLN A 235 -11.10 10.02 -0.23
N PHE A 236 -11.27 10.06 1.10
CA PHE A 236 -12.42 10.69 1.74
C PHE A 236 -12.70 12.13 1.29
N PRO A 237 -11.74 13.08 1.35
CA PRO A 237 -11.99 14.46 0.91
C PRO A 237 -12.37 14.56 -0.57
N PHE A 238 -11.80 13.71 -1.43
CA PHE A 238 -12.11 13.70 -2.86
C PHE A 238 -13.51 13.12 -3.14
N LYS A 239 -13.94 12.10 -2.39
CA LYS A 239 -15.31 11.55 -2.47
C LYS A 239 -16.34 12.59 -2.03
N VAL A 240 -16.08 13.29 -0.92
CA VAL A 240 -16.94 14.38 -0.45
C VAL A 240 -17.01 15.50 -1.49
N GLY A 241 -15.86 15.88 -2.07
CA GLY A 241 -15.78 16.87 -3.13
C GLY A 241 -16.59 16.47 -4.38
N LEU A 242 -16.51 15.20 -4.80
CA LEU A 242 -17.32 14.69 -5.92
C LEU A 242 -18.82 14.72 -5.64
N ILE A 243 -19.24 14.32 -4.43
CA ILE A 243 -20.66 14.38 -4.05
C ILE A 243 -21.15 15.82 -4.08
N MET A 244 -20.36 16.76 -3.55
CA MET A 244 -20.68 18.18 -3.57
C MET A 244 -20.76 18.74 -5.00
N LEU A 245 -19.80 18.39 -5.87
CA LEU A 245 -19.82 18.81 -7.27
C LEU A 245 -21.00 18.21 -8.04
N ALA A 246 -21.34 16.95 -7.79
CA ALA A 246 -22.50 16.32 -8.40
C ALA A 246 -23.80 17.00 -7.96
N ALA A 247 -23.93 17.37 -6.68
CA ALA A 247 -25.06 18.14 -6.17
C ALA A 247 -25.14 19.53 -6.81
N LEU A 248 -24.02 20.23 -6.95
CA LEU A 248 -23.96 21.53 -7.63
C LEU A 248 -24.30 21.42 -9.12
N LEU A 249 -23.86 20.36 -9.79
CA LEU A 249 -24.14 20.12 -11.19
C LEU A 249 -25.61 19.78 -11.41
N MET A 250 -26.23 18.98 -10.54
CA MET A 250 -27.67 18.73 -10.56
C MET A 250 -28.47 20.00 -10.29
N LEU A 251 -28.06 20.83 -9.33
CA LEU A 251 -28.66 22.12 -9.06
C LEU A 251 -28.57 23.04 -10.28
N LEU A 252 -27.39 23.09 -10.92
CA LEU A 252 -27.17 23.89 -12.13
C LEU A 252 -28.11 23.42 -13.25
N ILE A 253 -28.21 22.12 -13.50
CA ILE A 253 -29.11 21.54 -14.51
C ILE A 253 -30.56 21.91 -14.20
N TYR A 254 -31.00 21.80 -12.94
CA TYR A 254 -32.36 22.17 -12.52
C TYR A 254 -32.68 23.67 -12.70
N LEU A 255 -31.68 24.54 -12.59
CA LEU A 255 -31.88 25.99 -12.75
C LEU A 255 -31.97 26.43 -14.22
N VAL A 256 -31.36 25.67 -15.13
CA VAL A 256 -31.26 26.02 -16.56
C VAL A 256 -32.27 25.29 -17.44
N ASN A 257 -33.10 24.41 -16.86
CA ASN A 257 -34.07 23.57 -17.55
C ASN A 257 -35.42 23.62 -16.84
#